data_AF-A0A2E5RFY6-F1
#
_entry.id   AF-A0A2E5RFY6-F1
#
_cell.length_a   1.000
_cell.length_b   1.000
_cell.length_c   1.000
_cell.angle_alpha   90.00
_cell.angle_beta   90.00
_cell.angle_gamma   90.00
#
_symmetry.space_group_name_H-M   'P 1'
#
loop_
_entity.id
_entity.type
_entity.pdbx_description
1 polymer ?
#
loop_
_entity_poly.entity_id
_entity_poly.type
_entity_poly.pdbx_seq_one_letter_code
_entity_poly.pdbx_strand_id
1 'polypeptide(L)' 'MFDIGFWEMLVLCVLGLLVLGPNKLPEVAIKIGNYLGRARSMVNTLSRQMRQEIELAPLRPDVPQESDDNEEKE' A
#
# COMPACT_ATOMS: atom_id res chain seq x y z
N MET A 1 -5.01 -21.19 -2.85
CA MET A 1 -4.43 -22.23 -1.97
C MET A 1 -3.52 -21.55 -0.95
N PHE A 2 -4.15 -20.83 -0.03
CA PHE A 2 -3.57 -20.29 1.19
C PHE A 2 -4.67 -20.50 2.23
N ASP A 3 -4.90 -21.76 2.58
CA ASP A 3 -5.78 -22.13 3.68
C ASP A 3 -5.06 -21.86 5.00
N ILE A 4 -4.60 -20.62 5.25
CA ILE A 4 -4.01 -20.25 6.54
C ILE A 4 -5.16 -20.11 7.54
N GLY A 5 -5.42 -21.19 8.25
CA GLY A 5 -6.35 -21.25 9.36
C GLY A 5 -5.75 -20.68 10.65
N PHE A 6 -6.60 -20.55 11.66
CA PHE A 6 -6.18 -20.12 13.00
C PHE A 6 -5.04 -20.99 13.57
N TRP A 7 -5.07 -22.29 13.26
CA TRP A 7 -4.07 -23.24 13.75
C TRP A 7 -2.69 -23.00 13.14
N GLU A 8 -2.59 -22.73 11.84
CA GLU A 8 -1.30 -22.46 11.18
C GLU A 8 -0.69 -21.15 11.64
N MET A 9 -1.51 -20.12 11.89
CA MET A 9 -1.05 -18.86 12.49
C MET A 9 -0.44 -19.08 13.87
N LEU A 10 -1.05 -19.94 14.69
CA LEU A 10 -0.54 -20.27 16.02
C LEU A 10 0.79 -21.02 15.93
N VAL A 11 0.89 -22.01 15.04
CA VAL A 11 2.14 -22.75 14.79
C VAL A 11 3.25 -21.81 14.31
N LEU A 12 2.97 -20.92 13.35
CA LEU A 12 3.92 -19.92 12.87
C LEU A 12 4.37 -18.96 13.97
N CYS A 13 3.46 -18.52 14.83
CA CYS A 13 3.79 -17.70 16.00
C CYS A 13 4.77 -18.43 16.92
N VAL A 14 4.48 -19.68 17.29
CA VAL A 14 5.36 -20.49 18.14
C VAL A 14 6.71 -20.71 17.47
N LEU A 15 6.73 -21.01 16.16
CA LEU A 15 7.96 -21.21 15.41
C LEU A 15 8.82 -19.94 15.37
N GLY A 16 8.19 -18.79 15.13
CA GLY A 16 8.86 -17.48 15.15
C GLY A 16 9.45 -17.17 16.52
N LEU A 17 8.72 -17.47 17.61
CA LEU A 17 9.22 -17.32 18.97
C LEU A 17 10.38 -18.27 19.28
N LEU A 18 10.38 -19.49 18.72
CA LEU A 18 11.47 -20.45 18.91
C LEU A 18 12.74 -20.05 18.15
N VAL A 19 12.61 -19.67 16.87
CA VAL A 19 13.74 -19.35 15.99
C VAL A 19 14.38 -18.02 16.37
N LEU A 20 13.55 -16.98 16.57
CA LEU A 20 14.03 -15.63 16.82
C LEU A 20 14.16 -15.34 18.32
N GLY A 21 13.37 -16.02 19.15
CA GLY A 21 13.28 -15.79 20.59
C GLY A 21 12.13 -14.84 20.95
N PRO A 22 11.39 -15.08 22.05
CA PRO A 22 10.23 -14.27 22.45
C PRO A 22 10.57 -12.83 22.78
N ASN A 23 11.82 -12.56 23.18
CA ASN A 23 12.29 -11.22 23.49
C ASN A 23 12.75 -10.42 22.25
N LYS A 24 13.10 -11.10 21.15
CA LYS A 24 13.68 -10.46 19.96
C LYS A 24 12.68 -10.25 18.84
N LEU A 25 11.69 -11.14 18.71
CA LEU A 25 10.58 -10.98 17.76
C LEU A 25 9.87 -9.62 17.87
N PRO A 26 9.44 -9.15 19.07
CA PRO A 26 8.81 -7.84 19.18
C PRO A 26 9.77 -6.69 18.83
N GLU A 27 11.05 -6.79 19.21
CA GLU A 27 12.06 -5.77 18.93
C GLU A 27 12.28 -5.59 17.41
N VAL A 28 12.34 -6.70 16.67
CA VAL A 28 12.50 -6.70 15.20
C VAL A 28 11.22 -6.22 14.50
N ALA A 29 10.05 -6.66 14.95
CA ALA A 29 8.77 -6.22 14.38
C ALA A 29 8.59 -4.70 14.52
N ILE A 30 8.92 -4.13 15.68
CA ILE A 30 8.87 -2.67 15.92
C ILE A 30 9.88 -1.94 15.03
N LYS A 31 11.11 -2.46 14.88
CA LYS A 31 12.11 -1.87 13.98
C LYS A 31 11.59 -1.84 12.54
N ILE A 32 11.11 -2.96 12.01
CA ILE A 32 10.57 -3.04 10.65
C ILE A 32 9.36 -2.09 10.49
N GLY A 33 8.46 -2.07 11.49
CA GLY A 33 7.30 -1.18 11.51
C GLY A 33 7.68 0.29 11.45
N ASN A 34 8.69 0.71 12.22
CA ASN A 34 9.18 2.09 12.19
C ASN A 34 9.77 2.47 10.83
N TYR A 35 10.50 1.56 10.17
CA TYR A 35 11.06 1.81 8.84
C TYR A 35 9.95 1.93 7.79
N LEU A 36 8.98 1.00 7.80
CA LEU A 36 7.85 1.03 6.88
C LEU A 36 6.96 2.26 7.11
N GLY A 37 6.75 2.64 8.37
CA GLY A 37 6.02 3.86 8.74
C GLY A 37 6.70 5.13 8.25
N ARG A 38 8.03 5.22 8.37
CA ARG A 38 8.81 6.34 7.81
C ARG A 38 8.70 6.40 6.29
N ALA A 39 8.83 5.26 5.61
CA ALA A 39 8.67 5.18 4.16
C ALA A 39 7.26 5.63 3.71
N ARG A 40 6.22 5.12 4.39
CA ARG A 40 4.82 5.52 4.15
C ARG A 40 4.62 7.02 4.36
N SER A 41 5.18 7.58 5.44
CA SER A 41 5.09 9.01 5.73
C SER A 41 5.77 9.85 4.65
N MET A 42 6.93 9.40 4.15
CA MET A 42 7.66 10.11 3.09
C MET A 42 6.87 10.13 1.78
N VAL A 43 6.29 8.99 1.39
CA VAL A 43 5.38 8.92 0.23
C VAL A 43 4.18 9.82 0.42
N ASN A 44 3.55 9.82 1.61
CA ASN A 44 2.42 10.69 1.90
C ASN A 44 2.77 12.18 1.79
N THR A 45 3.96 12.59 2.24
CA THR A 45 4.43 13.97 2.11
C THR A 45 4.65 14.35 0.65
N LEU A 46 5.28 13.48 -0.14
CA LEU A 46 5.49 13.69 -1.58
C LEU A 46 4.16 13.77 -2.34
N SER A 47 3.22 12.87 -2.04
CA SER A 47 1.87 12.91 -2.62
C SER A 47 1.10 14.18 -2.23
N ARG A 48 1.31 14.71 -1.02
CA ARG A 48 0.71 15.98 -0.58
C ARG A 48 1.29 17.17 -1.34
N GLN A 49 2.61 17.21 -1.50
CA GLN A 49 3.29 18.26 -2.29
C GLN A 49 2.83 18.23 -3.76
N MET A 50 2.81 17.04 -4.37
CA MET A 50 2.30 16.84 -5.72
C MET A 50 0.84 17.28 -5.87
N ARG A 51 -0.05 16.94 -4.92
CA ARG A 51 -1.44 17.41 -4.94
C ARG A 51 -1.55 18.91 -4.86
N GLN A 52 -0.73 19.57 -4.04
CA GLN A 52 -0.77 21.01 -3.86
C GLN A 52 -0.27 21.76 -5.12
N GLU A 53 0.65 21.15 -5.88
CA GLU A 53 1.09 21.65 -7.19
C GLU A 53 0.09 21.31 -8.32
N ILE A 54 -0.53 20.12 -8.27
CA ILE A 54 -1.57 19.69 -9.22
C ILE A 54 -2.90 20.44 -9.00
N GLU A 55 -3.19 20.95 -7.81
CA GLU A 55 -4.32 21.87 -7.62
C GLU A 55 -4.07 23.24 -8.28
N LEU A 56 -2.80 23.63 -8.44
CA LEU A 56 -2.38 24.83 -9.17
C LEU A 56 -2.27 24.60 -10.69
N ALA A 57 -2.01 23.35 -11.11
CA ALA A 57 -2.03 22.92 -12.50
C ALA A 57 -3.38 22.23 -12.80
N PRO A 58 -4.39 22.96 -13.32
CA PRO A 58 -5.76 22.46 -13.42
C PRO A 58 -5.79 21.06 -14.03
N LEU A 59 -6.36 20.10 -13.28
CA LEU A 59 -6.67 18.77 -13.78
C LEU A 59 -7.37 18.93 -15.13
N ARG A 60 -6.70 18.54 -16.22
CA ARG A 60 -7.42 17.91 -17.32
C ARG A 60 -7.88 16.57 -16.75
N PRO A 61 -9.20 16.32 -16.65
CA PRO A 61 -9.66 15.00 -16.31
C PRO A 61 -9.24 14.08 -17.45
N ASP A 62 -8.39 13.09 -17.17
CA ASP A 62 -8.27 11.91 -18.04
C ASP A 62 -9.60 11.15 -17.94
N VAL A 63 -10.59 11.66 -18.66
CA VAL A 63 -11.77 10.93 -19.08
C VAL A 63 -11.49 10.59 -20.55
N PRO A 64 -11.07 9.36 -20.87
CA PRO A 64 -11.26 8.85 -22.21
C PRO A 64 -12.77 8.69 -22.44
N GLN A 65 -13.38 9.73 -23.00
CA GLN A 65 -14.69 9.69 -23.66
C GLN A 65 -14.50 10.39 -25.00
N GLU A 66 -13.82 9.72 -25.93
CA GLU A 66 -13.97 10.05 -27.35
C GLU A 66 -13.69 8.83 -28.22
N SER A 67 -14.76 8.37 -28.87
CA SER A 67 -14.85 7.91 -30.26
C SER A 67 -16.24 7.27 -30.36
N ASP A 68 -17.22 8.02 -30.86
CA ASP A 68 -17.65 7.95 -32.27
C ASP A 68 -18.38 6.62 -32.53
N ASP A 69 -19.61 6.58 -33.02
CA ASP A 69 -19.95 7.12 -34.33
C ASP A 69 -21.34 7.77 -34.35
N ASN A 70 -21.35 9.05 -34.69
CA ASN A 70 -22.44 9.64 -35.47
C ASN A 70 -21.95 9.74 -36.92
N GLU A 71 -21.91 8.60 -37.60
CA GLU A 71 -22.19 8.48 -39.04
C GLU A 71 -23.48 7.65 -39.08
N GLU A 72 -24.58 8.07 -39.69
CA GLU A 72 -24.68 8.66 -41.01
C GLU A 72 -26.08 9.26 -41.14
N LYS A 73 -26.15 10.52 -41.60
CA LYS A 73 -27.37 11.03 -42.21
C LYS A 73 -27.46 10.41 -43.61
N GLU A 74 -28.43 9.53 -43.83
CA GLU A 74 -29.27 9.47 -45.05
C GLU A 74 -30.59 8.75 -44.76
#